data_AF-A0A1G2ZSM4-F1
#
_entry.id   AF-A0A1G2ZSM4-F1
#
_cell.length_a   1.000
_cell.length_b   1.000
_cell.length_c   1.000
_cell.angle_alpha   90.00
_cell.angle_beta   90.00
_cell.angle_gamma   90.00
#
_symmetry.space_group_name_H-M   'P 1'
#
loop_
_entity.id
_entity.type
_entity.pdbx_description
1 polymer ?
#
loop_
_entity_poly.entity_id
_entity_poly.type
_entity_poly.pdbx_seq_one_letter_code
_entity_poly.pdbx_strand_id
1 'polypeptide(L)'
;MPNGRVTRRKFVQDTTSVAAAAALGAGALAKADPAAATPDPQKTRSYNENMEYRRLGRTNLMLSAVSMGGHWKQIPHPHGSPEFQQNRREVISACLDHGINYIDACSAGEVMTYAEALRGRRDEIYFGFDWTGGRDPDCAGSLARMKQGLDDGLKSSKLDDVDLWRVTLREQATKNTQREIETVMAALAWGKQTGKARCTGVSTHHRPWIAQAVATYPELEVVVTPYSAGSRQKPEGSMFDALKKYDVGMIGIKPFASGTVFQSRGVPDSPTKDEDDERARLALRHV
;
A
#
# COMPACT_ATOMS: atom_id res chain seq x y z
N MET A 1 21.91 11.69 14.69
CA MET A 1 22.52 11.47 13.37
C MET A 1 21.56 12.04 12.33
N PRO A 2 21.95 12.94 11.42
CA PRO A 2 21.01 13.46 10.44
C PRO A 2 20.61 12.33 9.49
N ASN A 3 19.31 11.97 9.49
CA ASN A 3 18.76 10.94 8.62
C ASN A 3 19.07 11.29 7.17
N GLY A 4 19.85 10.43 6.52
CA GLY A 4 20.25 10.58 5.12
C GLY A 4 19.04 10.53 4.21
N ARG A 5 18.49 11.70 3.89
CA ARG A 5 17.41 11.90 2.93
C ARG A 5 17.74 11.18 1.62
N VAL A 6 17.01 10.10 1.30
CA VAL A 6 17.02 9.53 -0.05
C VAL A 6 16.15 10.44 -0.91
N THR A 7 16.76 11.48 -1.47
CA THR A 7 16.07 12.38 -2.40
C THR A 7 15.70 11.63 -3.68
N ARG A 8 14.65 12.06 -4.39
CA ARG A 8 14.30 11.56 -5.73
C ARG A 8 15.52 11.51 -6.66
N ARG A 9 16.41 12.52 -6.57
CA ARG A 9 17.69 12.54 -7.31
C ARG A 9 18.61 11.37 -6.91
N LYS A 10 18.73 11.07 -5.61
CA LYS A 10 19.52 9.93 -5.12
C LYS A 10 18.90 8.58 -5.53
N PHE A 11 17.57 8.42 -5.42
CA PHE A 11 16.89 7.20 -5.87
C PHE A 11 17.05 6.95 -7.37
N VAL A 12 16.88 7.99 -8.21
CA VAL A 12 17.08 7.89 -9.66
C VAL A 12 18.56 7.61 -9.99
N GLN A 13 19.50 8.25 -9.29
CA GLN A 13 20.93 7.96 -9.46
C GLN A 13 21.27 6.51 -9.12
N ASP A 14 20.84 6.03 -7.95
CA ASP A 14 21.09 4.67 -7.49
C ASP A 14 20.46 3.63 -8.44
N THR A 15 19.27 3.89 -8.98
CA THR A 15 18.62 3.04 -10.00
C THR A 15 19.30 3.11 -11.38
N THR A 16 19.81 4.27 -11.81
CA THR A 16 20.58 4.37 -13.07
C THR A 16 21.94 3.67 -13.01
N SER A 17 22.61 3.66 -11.85
CA SER A 17 23.84 2.87 -11.66
C SER A 17 23.59 1.36 -11.71
N VAL A 18 22.41 0.89 -11.30
CA VAL A 18 22.01 -0.52 -11.46
C VAL A 18 21.57 -0.82 -12.91
N ALA A 19 20.89 0.12 -13.57
CA ALA A 19 20.41 -0.06 -14.94
C ALA A 19 21.53 -0.02 -16.01
N ALA A 20 22.63 0.70 -15.76
CA ALA A 20 23.78 0.73 -16.68
C ALA A 20 24.48 -0.64 -16.84
N ALA A 21 24.28 -1.57 -15.90
CA ALA A 21 24.76 -2.94 -16.01
C ALA A 21 23.82 -3.87 -16.81
N ALA A 22 22.62 -3.43 -17.19
CA ALA A 22 21.59 -4.26 -17.82
C ALA A 22 21.46 -4.08 -19.35
N ALA A 23 22.45 -3.44 -20.01
CA ALA A 23 22.38 -3.09 -21.43
C ALA A 23 22.94 -4.17 -22.40
N LEU A 24 23.00 -5.44 -22.01
CA LEU A 24 23.34 -6.55 -22.92
C LEU A 24 22.42 -7.75 -22.69
N GLY A 25 21.48 -7.97 -23.62
CA GLY A 25 20.79 -9.25 -23.80
C GLY A 25 19.31 -9.24 -23.41
N ALA A 26 18.43 -9.22 -24.42
CA ALA A 26 17.04 -9.67 -24.26
C ALA A 26 17.05 -11.17 -23.93
N GLY A 27 16.72 -11.52 -22.69
CA GLY A 27 16.67 -12.93 -22.27
C GLY A 27 17.25 -13.23 -20.89
N ALA A 28 17.04 -12.38 -19.89
CA ALA A 28 17.12 -12.78 -18.50
C ALA A 28 16.23 -11.86 -17.67
N LEU A 29 15.09 -12.37 -17.21
CA LEU A 29 14.53 -11.87 -15.96
C LEU A 29 15.66 -12.05 -14.94
N ALA A 30 16.33 -10.96 -14.56
CA ALA A 30 17.33 -10.99 -13.51
C ALA A 30 16.65 -11.63 -12.29
N LYS A 31 17.03 -12.88 -11.99
CA LYS A 31 16.64 -13.51 -10.74
C LYS A 31 17.13 -12.56 -9.67
N ALA A 32 16.20 -11.98 -8.91
CA ALA A 32 16.54 -11.23 -7.72
C ALA A 32 17.47 -12.13 -6.90
N ASP A 33 18.66 -11.62 -6.59
CA ASP A 33 19.66 -12.36 -5.86
C ASP A 33 19.05 -12.79 -4.53
N PRO A 34 18.84 -14.10 -4.25
CA PRO A 34 18.22 -14.55 -3.01
C PRO A 34 19.06 -14.23 -1.76
N ALA A 35 20.25 -13.66 -1.98
CA ALA A 35 21.20 -13.22 -0.97
C ALA A 35 21.19 -11.70 -0.70
N ALA A 36 20.27 -10.91 -1.28
CA ALA A 36 20.05 -9.56 -0.76
C ALA A 36 19.62 -9.69 0.72
N ALA A 37 20.52 -9.32 1.63
CA ALA A 37 20.31 -9.49 3.07
C ALA A 37 18.92 -8.93 3.45
N THR A 38 18.14 -9.73 4.18
CA THR A 38 16.83 -9.30 4.66
C THR A 38 17.00 -7.96 5.39
N PRO A 39 16.24 -6.92 5.02
CA PRO A 39 16.40 -5.61 5.64
C PRO A 39 16.22 -5.68 7.15
N ASP A 40 17.10 -4.99 7.88
CA ASP A 40 17.00 -4.89 9.32
C ASP A 40 15.75 -4.09 9.72
N PRO A 41 14.78 -4.71 10.44
CA PRO A 41 13.57 -4.01 10.87
C PRO A 41 13.87 -2.79 11.77
N GLN A 42 14.98 -2.78 12.51
CA GLN A 42 15.33 -1.66 13.41
C GLN A 42 15.66 -0.38 12.64
N LYS A 43 15.95 -0.48 11.33
CA LYS A 43 16.24 0.66 10.45
C LYS A 43 15.02 1.16 9.69
N THR A 44 13.83 0.60 9.96
CA THR A 44 12.61 1.06 9.33
C THR A 44 12.12 2.39 9.92
N ARG A 45 11.16 3.02 9.24
CA ARG A 45 10.52 4.24 9.74
C ARG A 45 9.72 3.92 10.99
N SER A 46 9.77 4.80 11.98
CA SER A 46 9.03 4.69 13.25
C SER A 46 9.14 3.31 13.89
N TYR A 47 10.37 2.81 14.02
CA TYR A 47 10.62 1.54 14.70
C TYR A 47 10.21 1.61 16.18
N ASN A 48 9.47 0.60 16.64
CA ASN A 48 9.15 0.36 18.05
C ASN A 48 9.39 -1.13 18.35
N GLU A 49 10.10 -1.43 19.43
CA GLU A 49 10.44 -2.81 19.83
C GLU A 49 9.22 -3.71 20.11
N ASN A 50 8.07 -3.11 20.43
CA ASN A 50 6.82 -3.82 20.68
C ASN A 50 5.97 -4.05 19.41
N MET A 51 6.44 -3.59 18.24
CA MET A 51 5.77 -3.80 16.96
C MET A 51 6.49 -4.88 16.14
N GLU A 52 5.73 -5.79 15.55
CA GLU A 52 6.25 -6.72 14.55
C GLU A 52 6.37 -6.01 13.20
N TYR A 53 7.51 -6.17 12.52
CA TYR A 53 7.73 -5.66 11.16
C TYR A 53 7.98 -6.79 10.18
N ARG A 54 7.29 -6.76 9.04
CA ARG A 54 7.37 -7.78 7.98
C ARG A 54 7.89 -7.16 6.70
N ARG A 55 8.75 -7.91 6.00
CA ARG A 55 9.24 -7.53 4.67
C ARG A 55 8.11 -7.62 3.66
N LEU A 56 7.86 -6.54 2.92
CA LEU A 56 6.83 -6.48 1.88
C LEU A 56 7.35 -7.04 0.55
N GLY A 57 7.58 -8.36 0.51
CA GLY A 57 8.15 -9.04 -0.65
C GLY A 57 9.41 -8.35 -1.18
N ARG A 58 9.61 -8.39 -2.49
CA ARG A 58 10.79 -7.87 -3.20
C ARG A 58 10.97 -6.35 -3.14
N THR A 59 9.99 -5.61 -2.60
CA THR A 59 10.14 -4.17 -2.34
C THR A 59 11.18 -3.88 -1.26
N ASN A 60 11.43 -4.87 -0.38
CA ASN A 60 12.29 -4.74 0.79
C ASN A 60 11.86 -3.63 1.78
N LEU A 61 10.62 -3.13 1.69
CA LEU A 61 10.04 -2.29 2.74
C LEU A 61 9.74 -3.14 3.97
N MET A 62 10.12 -2.66 5.15
CA MET A 62 9.78 -3.28 6.43
C MET A 62 8.56 -2.57 7.02
N LEU A 63 7.38 -3.15 6.80
CA LEU A 63 6.11 -2.56 7.25
C LEU A 63 5.67 -3.16 8.58
N SER A 64 5.05 -2.35 9.43
CA SER A 64 4.40 -2.82 10.64
C SER A 64 3.30 -3.84 10.31
N ALA A 65 3.19 -4.92 11.09
CA ALA A 65 2.24 -6.00 10.86
C ALA A 65 0.78 -5.51 10.84
N VAL A 66 0.50 -4.40 11.54
CA VAL A 66 -0.74 -3.64 11.45
C VAL A 66 -0.43 -2.27 10.84
N SER A 67 -1.27 -1.83 9.91
CA SER A 67 -1.13 -0.56 9.19
C SER A 67 -2.41 0.27 9.30
N MET A 68 -2.29 1.58 9.08
CA MET A 68 -3.44 2.48 9.10
C MET A 68 -4.14 2.51 7.73
N GLY A 69 -5.44 2.25 7.72
CA GLY A 69 -6.27 2.48 6.54
C GLY A 69 -6.71 3.94 6.44
N GLY A 70 -6.83 4.46 5.21
CA GLY A 70 -7.20 5.85 4.98
C GLY A 70 -8.65 6.18 5.38
N HIS A 71 -9.53 5.20 5.50
CA HIS A 71 -10.93 5.44 5.80
C HIS A 71 -11.13 6.10 7.18
N TRP A 72 -11.75 7.27 7.21
CA TRP A 72 -12.10 8.02 8.43
C TRP A 72 -13.60 8.19 8.61
N LYS A 73 -14.40 7.22 8.14
CA LYS A 73 -15.86 7.28 8.22
C LYS A 73 -16.34 7.19 9.69
N GLN A 74 -17.47 7.83 9.97
CA GLN A 74 -18.17 7.76 11.27
C GLN A 74 -17.43 8.42 12.45
N ILE A 75 -16.57 9.40 12.18
CA ILE A 75 -16.05 10.29 13.24
C ILE A 75 -16.98 11.50 13.42
N PRO A 76 -17.09 12.06 14.64
CA PRO A 76 -18.04 13.13 14.96
C PRO A 76 -17.61 14.53 14.47
N HIS A 77 -16.54 14.62 13.68
CA HIS A 77 -15.98 15.88 13.20
C HIS A 77 -16.24 16.07 11.71
N PRO A 78 -16.82 17.20 11.28
CA PRO A 78 -17.01 17.51 9.87
C PRO A 78 -15.69 17.50 9.10
N HIS A 79 -15.68 16.89 7.91
CA HIS A 79 -14.49 16.86 7.07
C HIS A 79 -13.94 18.27 6.81
N GLY A 80 -12.66 18.47 7.12
CA GLY A 80 -11.97 19.75 6.93
C GLY A 80 -12.04 20.72 8.11
N SER A 81 -12.86 20.45 9.15
CA SER A 81 -12.92 21.30 10.34
C SER A 81 -11.60 21.28 11.14
N PRO A 82 -11.33 22.28 11.99
CA PRO A 82 -10.16 22.28 12.87
C PRO A 82 -10.08 21.03 13.75
N GLU A 83 -11.21 20.58 14.30
CA GLU A 83 -11.32 19.38 15.13
C GLU A 83 -11.02 18.12 14.33
N PHE A 84 -11.51 18.02 13.09
CA PHE A 84 -11.17 16.92 12.19
C PHE A 84 -9.67 16.87 11.93
N GLN A 85 -9.06 18.00 11.57
CA GLN A 85 -7.63 18.07 11.28
C GLN A 85 -6.78 17.72 12.51
N GLN A 86 -7.18 18.22 13.69
CA GLN A 86 -6.55 17.88 14.96
C GLN A 86 -6.63 16.39 15.24
N ASN A 87 -7.82 15.81 15.13
CA ASN A 87 -8.04 14.40 15.33
C ASN A 87 -7.19 13.53 14.37
N ARG A 88 -7.05 13.91 13.09
CA ARG A 88 -6.18 13.18 12.15
C ARG A 88 -4.71 13.22 12.54
N ARG A 89 -4.21 14.36 13.06
CA ARG A 89 -2.83 14.48 13.59
C ARG A 89 -2.61 13.64 14.84
N GLU A 90 -3.60 13.60 15.73
CA GLU A 90 -3.55 12.80 16.96
C GLU A 90 -3.54 11.31 16.65
N VAL A 91 -4.40 10.84 15.75
CA VAL A 91 -4.43 9.43 15.31
C VAL A 91 -3.09 9.03 14.69
N ILE A 92 -2.52 9.86 13.81
CA ILE A 92 -1.19 9.60 13.24
C ILE A 92 -0.13 9.53 14.34
N SER A 93 -0.15 10.44 15.30
CA SER A 93 0.84 10.45 16.39
C SER A 93 0.74 9.18 17.22
N ALA A 94 -0.47 8.76 17.60
CA ALA A 94 -0.68 7.50 18.30
C ALA A 94 -0.22 6.28 17.48
N CYS A 95 -0.47 6.25 16.17
CA CYS A 95 0.05 5.20 15.30
C CYS A 95 1.59 5.13 15.35
N LEU A 96 2.26 6.27 15.23
CA LEU A 96 3.73 6.34 15.22
C LEU A 96 4.32 5.96 16.58
N ASP A 97 3.71 6.38 17.69
CA ASP A 97 4.11 6.01 19.05
C ASP A 97 4.07 4.50 19.28
N HIS A 98 3.13 3.81 18.63
CA HIS A 98 3.00 2.34 18.64
C HIS A 98 3.75 1.62 17.50
N GLY A 99 4.57 2.34 16.73
CA GLY A 99 5.40 1.78 15.67
C GLY A 99 4.67 1.46 14.37
N ILE A 100 3.41 1.87 14.22
CA ILE A 100 2.69 1.74 12.94
C ILE A 100 3.34 2.70 11.93
N ASN A 101 3.88 2.12 10.87
CA ASN A 101 4.74 2.86 9.94
C ASN A 101 4.24 2.87 8.50
N TYR A 102 3.00 2.41 8.23
CA TYR A 102 2.40 2.48 6.90
C TYR A 102 0.96 2.96 6.97
N ILE A 103 0.61 3.83 6.02
CA ILE A 103 -0.75 4.26 5.74
C ILE A 103 -1.11 4.03 4.28
N ASP A 104 -2.31 3.47 4.03
CA ASP A 104 -2.88 3.26 2.70
C ASP A 104 -4.13 4.10 2.47
N ALA A 105 -4.10 5.05 1.53
CA ALA A 105 -5.25 5.92 1.18
C ALA A 105 -5.82 5.59 -0.22
N CYS A 106 -7.14 5.48 -0.38
CA CYS A 106 -7.76 5.00 -1.63
C CYS A 106 -8.62 6.02 -2.38
N SER A 107 -8.63 7.26 -1.92
CA SER A 107 -9.40 8.32 -2.57
C SER A 107 -8.68 9.67 -2.43
N ALA A 108 -8.99 10.61 -3.32
CA ALA A 108 -8.46 11.96 -3.25
C ALA A 108 -8.66 12.61 -1.87
N GLY A 109 -9.85 12.44 -1.27
CA GLY A 109 -10.14 12.98 0.07
C GLY A 109 -9.26 12.37 1.16
N GLU A 110 -9.03 11.05 1.13
CA GLU A 110 -8.12 10.38 2.07
C GLU A 110 -6.67 10.83 1.85
N VAL A 111 -6.21 10.85 0.60
CA VAL A 111 -4.84 11.26 0.27
C VAL A 111 -4.55 12.66 0.77
N MET A 112 -5.45 13.62 0.47
CA MET A 112 -5.30 15.00 0.92
C MET A 112 -5.32 15.12 2.45
N THR A 113 -6.20 14.36 3.12
CA THR A 113 -6.29 14.35 4.58
C THR A 113 -4.97 13.97 5.22
N TYR A 114 -4.36 12.87 4.78
CA TYR A 114 -3.15 12.37 5.43
C TYR A 114 -1.88 13.03 4.92
N ALA A 115 -1.85 13.51 3.67
CA ALA A 115 -0.77 14.39 3.22
C ALA A 115 -0.68 15.65 4.10
N GLU A 116 -1.83 16.23 4.47
CA GLU A 116 -1.86 17.38 5.37
C GLU A 116 -1.44 17.02 6.80
N ALA A 117 -2.00 15.94 7.35
CA ALA A 117 -1.70 15.54 8.71
C ALA A 117 -0.24 15.07 8.90
N LEU A 118 0.44 14.66 7.82
CA LEU A 118 1.85 14.29 7.80
C LEU A 118 2.80 15.44 7.47
N ARG A 119 2.31 16.68 7.32
CA ARG A 119 3.17 17.82 6.99
C ARG A 119 4.27 17.97 8.05
N GLY A 120 5.53 17.98 7.60
CA GLY A 120 6.71 18.03 8.46
C GLY A 120 7.15 16.68 9.06
N ARG A 121 6.35 15.62 8.89
CA ARG A 121 6.58 14.26 9.44
C ARG A 121 6.53 13.16 8.38
N ARG A 122 6.58 13.53 7.09
CA ARG A 122 6.43 12.62 5.94
C ARG A 122 7.42 11.44 5.95
N ASP A 123 8.62 11.66 6.50
CA ASP A 123 9.68 10.65 6.57
C ASP A 123 9.51 9.66 7.74
N GLU A 124 8.54 9.90 8.65
CA GLU A 124 8.25 9.00 9.78
C GLU A 124 7.33 7.84 9.39
N ILE A 125 6.63 7.91 8.25
CA ILE A 125 5.69 6.88 7.81
C ILE A 125 5.83 6.59 6.33
N TYR A 126 5.63 5.35 5.92
CA TYR A 126 5.41 4.98 4.53
C TYR A 126 4.00 5.37 4.12
N PHE A 127 3.85 6.01 2.96
CA PHE A 127 2.56 6.42 2.43
C PHE A 127 2.29 5.74 1.09
N GLY A 128 1.27 4.89 1.06
CA GLY A 128 0.73 4.35 -0.17
C GLY A 128 -0.60 5.00 -0.53
N PHE A 129 -0.83 5.23 -1.82
CA PHE A 129 -2.13 5.73 -2.25
C PHE A 129 -2.55 5.32 -3.67
N ASP A 130 -3.85 5.53 -3.91
CA ASP A 130 -4.44 5.66 -5.24
C ASP A 130 -5.18 6.99 -5.39
N TRP A 131 -4.98 7.61 -6.56
CA TRP A 131 -5.67 8.83 -7.00
C TRP A 131 -6.27 8.66 -8.40
N THR A 132 -5.87 7.62 -9.16
CA THR A 132 -6.01 7.62 -10.61
C THR A 132 -7.37 7.13 -11.10
N GLY A 133 -8.19 6.58 -10.21
CA GLY A 133 -9.51 6.09 -10.55
C GLY A 133 -9.47 4.88 -11.48
N GLY A 134 -8.50 3.97 -11.32
CA GLY A 134 -8.34 2.76 -12.16
C GLY A 134 -9.51 1.78 -12.18
N ARG A 135 -10.60 2.06 -11.45
CA ARG A 135 -11.89 1.37 -11.57
C ARG A 135 -12.69 1.83 -12.79
N ASP A 136 -12.45 3.05 -13.27
CA ASP A 136 -13.06 3.61 -14.46
C ASP A 136 -12.36 3.05 -15.72
N PRO A 137 -13.06 2.37 -16.64
CA PRO A 137 -12.49 1.88 -17.89
C PRO A 137 -11.83 2.97 -18.74
N ASP A 138 -12.32 4.21 -18.71
CA ASP A 138 -11.72 5.29 -19.50
C ASP A 138 -10.36 5.73 -18.93
N CYS A 139 -10.18 5.60 -17.61
CA CYS A 139 -8.89 5.80 -16.97
C CYS A 139 -7.99 4.59 -17.21
N ALA A 140 -8.45 3.38 -16.87
CA ALA A 140 -7.66 2.16 -16.98
C ALA A 140 -7.28 1.81 -18.44
N GLY A 141 -8.06 2.26 -19.43
CA GLY A 141 -7.79 2.07 -20.85
C GLY A 141 -6.89 3.14 -21.47
N SER A 142 -6.48 4.17 -20.72
CA SER A 142 -5.65 5.28 -21.20
C SER A 142 -4.41 5.48 -20.36
N LEU A 143 -3.25 5.11 -20.92
CA LEU A 143 -1.96 5.31 -20.28
C LEU A 143 -1.74 6.79 -19.92
N ALA A 144 -2.15 7.71 -20.79
CA ALA A 144 -2.04 9.15 -20.55
C ALA A 144 -2.84 9.58 -19.31
N ARG A 145 -4.08 9.08 -19.14
CA ARG A 145 -4.91 9.39 -17.97
C ARG A 145 -4.35 8.79 -16.69
N MET A 146 -3.83 7.56 -16.74
CA MET A 146 -3.18 6.94 -15.57
C MET A 146 -1.96 7.74 -15.11
N LYS A 147 -1.12 8.19 -16.04
CA LYS A 147 0.04 9.06 -15.75
C LYS A 147 -0.39 10.40 -15.16
N GLN A 148 -1.37 11.04 -15.77
CA GLN A 148 -1.93 12.30 -15.29
C GLN A 148 -2.50 12.15 -13.87
N GLY A 149 -3.21 11.06 -13.59
CA GLY A 149 -3.77 10.81 -12.26
C GLY A 149 -2.71 10.70 -11.16
N LEU A 150 -1.56 10.07 -11.43
CA LEU A 150 -0.45 10.05 -10.47
C LEU A 150 0.12 11.46 -10.27
N ASP A 151 0.31 12.21 -11.36
CA ASP A 151 0.87 13.56 -11.33
C ASP A 151 -0.04 14.54 -10.58
N ASP A 152 -1.35 14.44 -10.79
CA ASP A 152 -2.35 15.21 -10.07
C ASP A 152 -2.38 14.85 -8.60
N GLY A 153 -2.28 13.56 -8.25
CA GLY A 153 -2.20 13.11 -6.87
C GLY A 153 -0.99 13.65 -6.13
N LEU A 154 0.20 13.54 -6.73
CA LEU A 154 1.45 14.07 -6.17
C LEU A 154 1.40 15.60 -6.04
N LYS A 155 0.97 16.30 -7.09
CA LYS A 155 0.84 17.76 -7.09
C LYS A 155 -0.14 18.24 -6.02
N SER A 156 -1.33 17.63 -5.94
CA SER A 156 -2.37 18.03 -5.00
C SER A 156 -1.95 17.78 -3.56
N SER A 157 -1.35 16.62 -3.29
CA SER A 157 -0.83 16.26 -1.97
C SER A 157 0.50 16.95 -1.61
N LYS A 158 1.08 17.72 -2.53
CA LYS A 158 2.40 18.38 -2.38
C LYS A 158 3.51 17.38 -2.05
N LEU A 159 3.45 16.20 -2.65
CA LEU A 159 4.45 15.16 -2.51
C LEU A 159 5.33 15.11 -3.78
N ASP A 160 6.63 14.87 -3.59
CA ASP A 160 7.56 14.65 -4.69
C ASP A 160 7.47 13.22 -5.25
N ASP A 161 7.11 12.27 -4.38
CA ASP A 161 6.94 10.84 -4.67
C ASP A 161 6.01 10.14 -3.65
N VAL A 162 5.60 8.93 -3.99
CA VAL A 162 4.82 8.03 -3.13
C VAL A 162 5.61 6.74 -2.84
N ASP A 163 5.52 6.23 -1.61
CA ASP A 163 6.25 5.00 -1.25
C ASP A 163 5.64 3.77 -1.95
N LEU A 164 4.31 3.69 -2.03
CA LEU A 164 3.59 2.67 -2.78
C LEU A 164 2.47 3.29 -3.63
N TRP A 165 2.67 3.33 -4.94
CA TRP A 165 1.56 3.62 -5.85
C TRP A 165 0.80 2.34 -6.16
N ARG A 166 -0.40 2.21 -5.58
CA ARG A 166 -1.23 1.01 -5.74
C ARG A 166 -2.54 1.35 -6.43
N VAL A 167 -2.70 0.93 -7.69
CA VAL A 167 -3.89 1.25 -8.49
C VAL A 167 -5.05 0.35 -8.08
N THR A 168 -6.23 0.93 -7.83
CA THR A 168 -7.43 0.16 -7.48
C THR A 168 -8.15 -0.33 -8.72
N LEU A 169 -8.13 -1.64 -8.93
CA LEU A 169 -8.88 -2.29 -10.01
C LEU A 169 -10.35 -2.47 -9.64
N ARG A 170 -11.17 -2.87 -10.62
CA ARG A 170 -12.59 -3.11 -10.40
C ARG A 170 -12.80 -4.29 -9.42
N GLU A 171 -13.67 -4.08 -8.44
CA GLU A 171 -13.88 -5.00 -7.31
C GLU A 171 -14.61 -6.30 -7.69
N GLN A 172 -15.44 -6.27 -8.74
CA GLN A 172 -16.13 -7.48 -9.22
C GLN A 172 -15.15 -8.30 -10.06
N ALA A 173 -15.19 -9.64 -9.95
CA ALA A 173 -14.34 -10.58 -10.67
C ALA A 173 -14.05 -10.09 -12.10
N THR A 174 -12.83 -9.54 -12.26
CA THR A 174 -12.21 -8.93 -13.45
C THR A 174 -13.17 -8.62 -14.58
N LYS A 175 -13.93 -7.54 -14.42
CA LYS A 175 -14.48 -6.82 -15.58
C LYS A 175 -13.39 -6.07 -16.36
N ASN A 176 -12.19 -5.94 -15.80
CA ASN A 176 -11.06 -5.36 -16.50
C ASN A 176 -10.67 -6.21 -17.71
N THR A 177 -10.58 -5.56 -18.86
CA THR A 177 -10.07 -6.22 -20.07
C THR A 177 -8.57 -6.42 -19.99
N GLN A 178 -8.02 -7.37 -20.74
CA GLN A 178 -6.58 -7.59 -20.82
C GLN A 178 -5.82 -6.31 -21.20
N ARG A 179 -6.34 -5.54 -22.16
CA ARG A 179 -5.77 -4.24 -22.59
C ARG A 179 -5.73 -3.21 -21.46
N GLU A 180 -6.76 -3.13 -20.63
CA GLU A 180 -6.76 -2.24 -19.46
C GLU A 180 -5.72 -2.66 -18.43
N ILE A 181 -5.58 -3.97 -18.18
CA ILE A 181 -4.55 -4.48 -17.27
C ILE A 181 -3.15 -4.13 -17.79
N GLU A 182 -2.88 -4.37 -19.08
CA GLU A 182 -1.60 -4.00 -19.70
C GLU A 182 -1.32 -2.51 -19.62
N THR A 183 -2.35 -1.67 -19.78
CA THR A 183 -2.25 -0.22 -19.63
C THR A 183 -1.91 0.18 -18.19
N VAL A 184 -2.53 -0.46 -17.19
CA VAL A 184 -2.21 -0.25 -15.78
C VAL A 184 -0.77 -0.68 -15.49
N MET A 185 -0.32 -1.85 -15.97
CA MET A 185 1.05 -2.33 -15.77
C MET A 185 2.08 -1.39 -16.40
N ALA A 186 1.83 -0.92 -17.63
CA ALA A 186 2.67 0.08 -18.29
C ALA A 186 2.73 1.40 -17.52
N ALA A 187 1.62 1.81 -16.89
CA ALA A 187 1.59 2.99 -16.04
C ALA A 187 2.43 2.79 -14.78
N LEU A 188 2.28 1.66 -14.08
CA LEU A 188 3.07 1.31 -12.89
C LEU A 188 4.58 1.29 -13.22
N ALA A 189 4.98 0.60 -14.29
CA ALA A 189 6.38 0.58 -14.76
C ALA A 189 6.93 2.00 -14.95
N TRP A 190 6.16 2.87 -15.62
CA TRP A 190 6.54 4.26 -15.82
C TRP A 190 6.65 5.05 -14.50
N GLY A 191 5.69 4.87 -13.58
CA GLY A 191 5.70 5.57 -12.28
C GLY A 191 6.95 5.23 -11.47
N LYS A 192 7.36 3.97 -11.50
CA LYS A 192 8.60 3.52 -10.88
C LYS A 192 9.85 4.02 -11.60
N GLN A 193 9.91 3.85 -12.93
CA GLN A 193 11.06 4.28 -13.75
C GLN A 193 11.33 5.79 -13.63
N THR A 194 10.29 6.61 -13.47
CA THR A 194 10.42 8.07 -13.32
C THR A 194 10.71 8.54 -11.89
N GLY A 195 10.81 7.60 -10.94
CA GLY A 195 11.02 7.87 -9.52
C GLY A 195 9.85 8.57 -8.82
N LYS A 196 8.65 8.50 -9.40
CA LYS A 196 7.42 9.06 -8.82
C LYS A 196 6.78 8.11 -7.82
N ALA A 197 7.00 6.81 -8.00
CA ALA A 197 6.64 5.78 -7.05
C ALA A 197 7.89 4.96 -6.70
N ARG A 198 8.13 4.72 -5.40
CA ARG A 198 9.22 3.85 -4.95
C ARG A 198 8.89 2.37 -5.22
N CYS A 199 7.65 1.99 -4.95
CA CYS A 199 7.09 0.66 -5.18
C CYS A 199 5.74 0.77 -5.90
N THR A 200 5.36 -0.28 -6.61
CA THR A 200 4.10 -0.32 -7.37
C THR A 200 3.27 -1.55 -7.10
N GLY A 201 1.95 -1.41 -7.23
CA GLY A 201 1.04 -2.51 -6.99
C GLY A 201 -0.38 -2.29 -7.50
N VAL A 202 -1.25 -3.26 -7.23
CA VAL A 202 -2.68 -3.11 -7.47
C VAL A 202 -3.51 -3.56 -6.27
N SER A 203 -4.70 -2.98 -6.14
CA SER A 203 -5.75 -3.47 -5.25
C SER A 203 -6.82 -4.21 -6.06
N THR A 204 -7.20 -5.41 -5.64
CA THR A 204 -8.21 -6.24 -6.32
C THR A 204 -8.91 -7.19 -5.35
N HIS A 205 -10.15 -7.56 -5.63
CA HIS A 205 -10.86 -8.62 -4.90
C HIS A 205 -10.84 -9.97 -5.66
N HIS A 206 -10.31 -10.02 -6.89
CA HIS A 206 -10.31 -11.25 -7.69
C HIS A 206 -9.14 -12.18 -7.32
N ARG A 207 -9.28 -12.93 -6.22
CA ARG A 207 -8.22 -13.83 -5.72
C ARG A 207 -7.69 -14.85 -6.75
N PRO A 208 -8.53 -15.55 -7.55
CA PRO A 208 -7.99 -16.46 -8.57
C PRO A 208 -7.11 -15.78 -9.63
N TRP A 209 -7.42 -14.54 -10.01
CA TRP A 209 -6.64 -13.77 -10.98
C TRP A 209 -5.28 -13.35 -10.43
N ILE A 210 -5.16 -13.09 -9.11
CA ILE A 210 -3.89 -12.67 -8.48
C ILE A 210 -2.77 -13.67 -8.77
N ALA A 211 -3.04 -14.97 -8.69
CA ALA A 211 -2.03 -16.00 -8.91
C ALA A 211 -1.47 -15.94 -10.35
N GLN A 212 -2.35 -15.76 -11.34
CA GLN A 212 -1.94 -15.57 -12.73
C GLN A 212 -1.20 -14.25 -12.92
N ALA A 213 -1.77 -13.14 -12.43
CA ALA A 213 -1.21 -11.80 -12.60
C ALA A 213 0.22 -11.68 -12.04
N VAL A 214 0.47 -12.23 -10.85
CA VAL A 214 1.80 -12.23 -10.23
C VAL A 214 2.83 -13.00 -11.05
N ALA A 215 2.42 -14.08 -11.72
CA ALA A 215 3.30 -14.84 -12.61
C ALA A 215 3.54 -14.14 -13.96
N THR A 216 2.57 -13.34 -14.43
CA THR A 216 2.60 -12.69 -15.74
C THR A 216 3.27 -11.32 -15.72
N TYR A 217 3.11 -10.54 -14.64
CA TYR A 217 3.51 -9.12 -14.60
C TYR A 217 4.58 -8.85 -13.55
N PRO A 218 5.87 -8.71 -13.96
CA PRO A 218 6.97 -8.37 -13.05
C PRO A 218 6.80 -7.00 -12.35
N GLU A 219 6.04 -6.08 -12.93
CA GLU A 219 5.73 -4.74 -12.39
C GLU A 219 4.90 -4.80 -11.12
N LEU A 220 4.22 -5.93 -10.88
CA LEU A 220 3.35 -6.12 -9.74
C LEU A 220 4.17 -6.52 -8.50
N GLU A 221 4.63 -5.54 -7.72
CA GLU A 221 5.43 -5.81 -6.51
C GLU A 221 4.59 -5.99 -5.26
N VAL A 222 3.39 -5.41 -5.23
CA VAL A 222 2.46 -5.48 -4.10
C VAL A 222 1.03 -5.74 -4.58
N VAL A 223 0.34 -6.65 -3.91
CA VAL A 223 -1.09 -6.88 -4.08
C VAL A 223 -1.84 -6.53 -2.81
N VAL A 224 -2.84 -5.66 -2.94
CA VAL A 224 -3.76 -5.31 -1.85
C VAL A 224 -5.08 -6.05 -2.09
N THR A 225 -5.53 -6.88 -1.15
CA THR A 225 -6.76 -7.66 -1.33
C THR A 225 -7.45 -7.93 -0.01
N PRO A 226 -8.80 -8.07 0.03
CA PRO A 226 -9.50 -8.40 1.27
C PRO A 226 -8.96 -9.68 1.89
N TYR A 227 -8.60 -9.61 3.16
CA TYR A 227 -8.19 -10.75 3.97
C TYR A 227 -8.58 -10.49 5.43
N SER A 228 -9.36 -11.41 6.00
CA SER A 228 -9.96 -11.31 7.33
C SER A 228 -9.92 -12.68 7.99
N ALA A 229 -10.19 -12.77 9.30
CA ALA A 229 -10.18 -14.04 10.04
C ALA A 229 -11.12 -15.13 9.45
N GLY A 230 -12.16 -14.72 8.72
CA GLY A 230 -13.06 -15.63 7.99
C GLY A 230 -12.49 -16.13 6.65
N SER A 231 -11.36 -15.58 6.18
CA SER A 231 -10.72 -16.02 4.94
C SER A 231 -10.14 -17.42 5.11
N ARG A 232 -10.15 -18.19 4.02
CA ARG A 232 -9.58 -19.54 3.96
C ARG A 232 -8.61 -19.61 2.80
N GLN A 233 -7.46 -20.21 3.04
CA GLN A 233 -6.50 -20.53 2.00
C GLN A 233 -6.91 -21.85 1.33
N LYS A 234 -6.85 -21.91 0.00
CA LYS A 234 -6.99 -23.17 -0.73
C LYS A 234 -5.78 -24.07 -0.44
N PRO A 235 -5.96 -25.39 -0.27
CA PRO A 235 -4.84 -26.31 -0.07
C PRO A 235 -3.81 -26.29 -1.22
N GLU A 236 -4.27 -26.11 -2.45
CA GLU A 236 -3.44 -26.07 -3.66
C GLU A 236 -3.85 -24.91 -4.58
N GLY A 237 -2.88 -24.41 -5.37
CA GLY A 237 -3.12 -23.35 -6.35
C GLY A 237 -3.58 -22.03 -5.73
N SER A 238 -3.16 -21.76 -4.49
CA SER A 238 -3.54 -20.55 -3.79
C SER A 238 -2.75 -19.35 -4.32
N MET A 239 -3.33 -18.14 -4.22
CA MET A 239 -2.59 -16.91 -4.54
C MET A 239 -1.29 -16.78 -3.71
N PHE A 240 -1.23 -17.37 -2.51
CA PHE A 240 -0.06 -17.33 -1.64
C PHE A 240 1.14 -18.07 -2.22
N ASP A 241 0.90 -19.15 -2.97
CA ASP A 241 1.99 -19.92 -3.59
C ASP A 241 2.67 -19.08 -4.68
N ALA A 242 1.87 -18.35 -5.47
CA ALA A 242 2.40 -17.40 -6.44
C ALA A 242 3.10 -16.21 -5.75
N LEU A 243 2.49 -15.60 -4.73
CA LEU A 243 3.11 -14.50 -3.98
C LEU A 243 4.48 -14.89 -3.41
N LYS A 244 4.60 -16.09 -2.80
CA LYS A 244 5.87 -16.62 -2.28
C LYS A 244 6.87 -16.89 -3.38
N LYS A 245 6.45 -17.58 -4.46
CA LYS A 245 7.33 -17.96 -5.58
C LYS A 245 7.97 -16.75 -6.27
N TYR A 246 7.20 -15.68 -6.45
CA TYR A 246 7.66 -14.48 -7.17
C TYR A 246 8.06 -13.34 -6.22
N ASP A 247 8.10 -13.59 -4.91
CA ASP A 247 8.42 -12.63 -3.86
C ASP A 247 7.59 -11.32 -3.97
N VAL A 248 6.28 -11.44 -4.17
CA VAL A 248 5.35 -10.30 -4.25
C VAL A 248 4.74 -10.05 -2.88
N GLY A 249 4.78 -8.80 -2.42
CA GLY A 249 4.20 -8.38 -1.15
C GLY A 249 2.68 -8.43 -1.17
N MET A 250 2.06 -8.72 -0.02
CA MET A 250 0.62 -8.68 0.13
C MET A 250 0.23 -7.79 1.32
N ILE A 251 -0.80 -6.97 1.12
CA ILE A 251 -1.45 -6.20 2.18
C ILE A 251 -2.92 -6.63 2.27
N GLY A 252 -3.31 -7.16 3.42
CA GLY A 252 -4.69 -7.55 3.71
C GLY A 252 -5.54 -6.35 4.09
N ILE A 253 -6.68 -6.15 3.43
CA ILE A 253 -7.66 -5.10 3.79
C ILE A 253 -8.92 -5.69 4.39
N LYS A 254 -9.70 -4.84 5.07
CA LYS A 254 -10.96 -5.19 5.73
C LYS A 254 -10.81 -6.31 6.79
N PRO A 255 -9.80 -6.27 7.68
CA PRO A 255 -9.61 -7.32 8.69
C PRO A 255 -10.83 -7.45 9.62
N PHE A 256 -11.54 -6.34 9.87
CA PHE A 256 -12.74 -6.28 10.70
C PHE A 256 -14.07 -6.44 9.93
N ALA A 257 -14.03 -6.99 8.71
CA ALA A 257 -15.23 -7.22 7.89
C ALA A 257 -16.15 -5.98 7.79
N SER A 258 -15.56 -4.81 7.54
CA SER A 258 -16.26 -3.51 7.48
C SER A 258 -17.00 -3.14 8.77
N GLY A 259 -16.43 -3.49 9.92
CA GLY A 259 -16.98 -3.18 11.25
C GLY A 259 -18.12 -4.10 11.68
N THR A 260 -18.47 -5.12 10.88
CA THR A 260 -19.56 -6.05 11.23
C THR A 260 -19.22 -6.97 12.39
N VAL A 261 -17.93 -7.09 12.73
CA VAL A 261 -17.46 -7.83 13.91
C VAL A 261 -17.71 -7.08 15.22
N PHE A 262 -17.99 -5.77 15.19
CA PHE A 262 -18.17 -4.95 16.38
C PHE A 262 -19.65 -4.80 16.73
N GLN A 263 -20.00 -4.99 18.00
CA GLN A 263 -21.35 -4.78 18.51
C GLN A 263 -21.73 -3.30 18.47
N SER A 264 -20.80 -2.42 18.87
CA SER A 264 -20.97 -0.97 18.85
C SER A 264 -21.11 -0.38 17.45
N ARG A 265 -20.79 -1.15 16.40
CA ARG A 265 -20.65 -0.68 15.02
C ARG A 265 -19.67 0.48 14.88
N GLY A 266 -18.68 0.58 15.78
CA GLY A 266 -17.65 1.61 15.74
C GLY A 266 -17.98 2.88 16.53
N VAL A 267 -19.02 2.86 17.38
CA VAL A 267 -19.27 3.95 18.33
C VAL A 267 -18.13 4.01 19.36
N PRO A 268 -17.39 5.14 19.45
CA PRO A 268 -16.34 5.30 20.45
C PRO A 268 -16.89 5.20 21.88
N ASP A 269 -16.12 4.63 22.79
CA ASP A 269 -16.44 4.51 24.24
C ASP A 269 -17.83 3.96 24.53
N SER A 270 -18.31 3.06 23.66
CA SER A 270 -19.60 2.39 23.83
C SER A 270 -19.61 1.46 25.06
N PRO A 271 -20.79 1.07 25.56
CA PRO A 271 -20.90 0.08 26.64
C PRO A 271 -20.25 -1.29 26.33
N THR A 272 -20.05 -1.61 25.03
CA THR A 272 -19.46 -2.89 24.57
C THR A 272 -17.99 -2.76 24.16
N LYS A 273 -17.31 -1.70 24.62
CA LYS A 273 -15.95 -1.36 24.19
C LYS A 273 -14.96 -2.49 24.46
N ASP A 274 -14.97 -3.06 25.66
CA ASP A 274 -14.02 -4.09 26.06
C ASP A 274 -14.17 -5.36 25.20
N GLU A 275 -15.42 -5.78 24.90
CA GLU A 275 -15.66 -6.92 24.03
C GLU A 275 -15.28 -6.64 22.56
N ASP A 276 -15.52 -5.42 22.08
CA ASP A 276 -15.12 -5.03 20.73
C ASP A 276 -13.59 -4.93 20.58
N ASP A 277 -12.88 -4.46 21.60
CA ASP A 277 -11.42 -4.44 21.64
C ASP A 277 -10.85 -5.87 21.67
N GLU A 278 -11.48 -6.79 22.41
CA GLU A 278 -11.12 -8.21 22.38
C GLU A 278 -11.34 -8.83 20.99
N ARG A 279 -12.49 -8.56 20.36
CA ARG A 279 -12.78 -9.03 18.99
C ARG A 279 -11.79 -8.46 17.99
N ALA A 280 -11.41 -7.19 18.11
CA ALA A 280 -10.40 -6.56 17.25
C ALA A 280 -9.07 -7.33 17.37
N ARG A 281 -8.62 -7.60 18.60
CA ARG A 281 -7.39 -8.35 18.86
C ARG A 281 -7.44 -9.76 18.27
N LEU A 282 -8.55 -10.48 18.46
CA LEU A 282 -8.73 -11.82 17.90
C LEU A 282 -8.75 -11.81 16.37
N ALA A 283 -9.45 -10.84 15.76
CA ALA A 283 -9.52 -10.70 14.31
C ALA A 283 -8.13 -10.43 13.70
N LEU A 284 -7.33 -9.56 14.31
CA LEU A 284 -5.97 -9.26 13.87
C LEU A 284 -4.99 -10.42 14.08
N ARG A 285 -5.16 -11.24 15.13
CA ARG A 285 -4.28 -12.41 15.37
C ARG A 285 -4.48 -13.55 14.37
N HIS A 286 -5.64 -13.63 13.72
CA HIS A 286 -5.99 -14.73 12.80
C HIS A 286 -5.87 -14.35 11.32
N VAL A 287 -5.30 -13.18 11.00
CA VAL A 287 -4.97 -12.72 9.65
C VAL A 287 -3.47 -12.70 9.42
#